data_AF-A0A1Y2WKC0-F1
#
_entry.id   AF-A0A1Y2WKC0-F1
#
_cell.length_a   1.000
_cell.length_b   1.000
_cell.length_c   1.000
_cell.angle_alpha   90.00
_cell.angle_beta   90.00
_cell.angle_gamma   90.00
#
_symmetry.space_group_name_H-M   'P 1'
#
loop_
_entity.id
_entity.type
_entity.pdbx_description
1 polymer ?
#
loop_
_entity_poly.entity_id
_entity_poly.type
_entity_poly.pdbx_seq_one_letter_code
_entity_poly.pdbx_strand_id
1 'polypeptide(L)'
;MAVIDASHAAQNARVAEESLGLGTCYVGAARNRSRDLSSLLGLSERVIALFRLAVGQPGLGGSPAAVKPRLAESEMVRRETWRKSSDIERKEQASNLTAYNEARIKFI
;
A
#
# COMPACT_ATOMS: atom_id res chain seq x y z
N MET A 1 -10.81 9.40 12.18
CA MET A 1 -11.82 9.36 11.11
C MET A 1 -11.28 9.87 9.79
N ALA A 2 -10.88 11.15 9.65
CA ALA A 2 -10.46 11.72 8.36
C ALA A 2 -9.42 10.92 7.55
N VAL A 3 -8.40 10.33 8.21
CA VAL A 3 -7.38 9.51 7.52
C VAL A 3 -7.97 8.21 6.95
N ILE A 4 -8.91 7.59 7.67
CA ILE A 4 -9.59 6.37 7.24
C ILE A 4 -10.48 6.69 6.03
N ASP A 5 -11.28 7.75 6.13
CA ASP A 5 -12.19 8.17 5.06
C ASP A 5 -11.42 8.47 3.76
N ALA A 6 -10.33 9.24 3.86
CA ALA A 6 -9.47 9.53 2.72
C ALA A 6 -8.80 8.27 2.14
N SER A 7 -8.39 7.33 3.00
CA SER A 7 -7.78 6.06 2.56
C SER A 7 -8.78 5.18 1.82
N HIS A 8 -10.02 5.08 2.30
CA HIS A 8 -11.09 4.34 1.61
C HIS A 8 -11.48 5.01 0.30
N ALA A 9 -11.63 6.35 0.28
CA ALA A 9 -11.93 7.09 -0.93
C ALA A 9 -10.86 6.87 -2.02
N ALA A 10 -9.59 6.91 -1.63
CA ALA A 10 -8.48 6.67 -2.56
C ALA A 10 -8.40 5.22 -3.04
N GLN A 11 -8.75 4.24 -2.18
CA GLN A 11 -8.77 2.85 -2.58
C GLN A 11 -9.94 2.55 -3.52
N ASN A 12 -11.11 3.15 -3.30
CA ASN A 12 -12.24 3.07 -4.23
C ASN A 12 -11.91 3.69 -5.58
N ALA A 13 -11.24 4.85 -5.60
CA ALA A 13 -10.72 5.44 -6.84
C ALA A 13 -9.76 4.45 -7.52
N ARG A 14 -8.69 4.02 -6.84
CA ARG A 14 -7.74 3.05 -7.40
C ARG A 14 -8.41 1.85 -8.08
N VAL A 15 -9.39 1.21 -7.43
CA VAL A 15 -10.12 0.07 -7.99
C VAL A 15 -10.95 0.47 -9.23
N ALA A 16 -11.63 1.61 -9.19
CA ALA A 16 -12.38 2.11 -10.34
C ALA A 16 -11.45 2.42 -11.52
N GLU A 17 -10.35 3.13 -11.30
CA GLU A 17 -9.37 3.42 -12.35
C GLU A 17 -8.72 2.16 -12.92
N GLU A 18 -8.33 1.19 -12.07
CA GLU A 18 -7.79 -0.11 -12.54
C GLU A 18 -8.83 -0.89 -13.35
N SER A 19 -10.12 -0.81 -13.01
CA SER A 19 -11.20 -1.45 -13.78
C SER A 19 -11.38 -0.84 -15.18
N LEU A 20 -10.97 0.42 -15.36
CA LEU A 20 -10.96 1.12 -16.65
C LEU A 20 -9.67 0.85 -17.45
N GLY A 21 -8.81 -0.06 -17.00
CA GLY A 21 -7.54 -0.37 -17.65
C GLY A 21 -6.41 0.63 -17.37
N LEU A 22 -6.61 1.57 -16.43
CA LEU A 22 -5.56 2.51 -16.03
C LEU A 22 -4.60 1.87 -15.02
N GLY A 23 -3.34 2.28 -15.06
CA GLY A 23 -2.35 1.96 -14.04
C GLY A 23 -2.41 3.00 -12.92
N THR A 24 -2.27 2.54 -11.67
CA THR A 24 -2.26 3.44 -10.51
C THR A 24 -1.12 3.15 -9.52
N CYS A 25 -0.58 4.19 -8.90
CA CYS A 25 0.46 4.08 -7.87
C CYS A 25 0.26 5.11 -6.75
N TYR A 26 0.18 4.64 -5.50
CA TYR A 26 0.18 5.54 -4.35
C TYR A 26 1.56 6.17 -4.17
N VAL A 27 1.59 7.49 -3.99
CA VAL A 27 2.81 8.26 -3.74
C VAL A 27 2.76 8.79 -2.31
N GLY A 28 3.30 7.98 -1.38
CA GLY A 28 3.42 8.35 0.04
C GLY A 28 4.43 9.48 0.30
N ALA A 29 5.32 9.76 -0.67
CA ALA A 29 6.30 10.85 -0.60
C ALA A 29 5.68 12.25 -0.49
N ALA A 30 4.35 12.38 -0.69
CA ALA A 30 3.59 13.59 -0.37
C ALA A 30 3.86 14.13 1.05
N ARG A 31 4.24 13.24 1.97
CA ARG A 31 4.55 13.59 3.37
C ARG A 31 5.98 14.06 3.61
N ASN A 32 6.91 13.81 2.69
CA ASN A 32 8.34 14.13 2.88
C ASN A 32 8.59 15.64 3.00
N ARG A 33 7.82 16.44 2.23
CA ARG A 33 7.82 17.91 2.27
C ARG A 33 6.38 18.43 2.31
N SER A 34 5.63 17.97 3.31
CA SER A 34 4.19 18.23 3.41
C SER A 34 3.85 19.73 3.46
N ARG A 35 4.69 20.54 4.11
CA ARG A 35 4.49 21.99 4.23
C ARG A 35 4.61 22.68 2.86
N ASP A 36 5.67 22.38 2.11
CA ASP A 36 5.87 22.88 0.74
C ASP A 36 4.72 22.44 -0.18
N LEU A 37 4.29 21.17 -0.08
CA LEU A 37 3.17 20.65 -0.85
C LEU A 37 1.85 21.35 -0.49
N SER A 38 1.59 21.59 0.79
CA SER A 38 0.40 22.33 1.25
C SER A 38 0.41 23.77 0.71
N SER A 39 1.55 24.46 0.76
CA SER A 39 1.69 25.81 0.19
C SER A 39 1.50 25.81 -1.33
N LEU A 40 2.09 24.85 -2.04
CA LEU A 40 1.94 24.70 -3.49
C LEU A 40 0.47 24.48 -3.90
N LEU A 41 -0.27 23.69 -3.13
CA LEU A 41 -1.68 23.37 -3.40
C LEU A 41 -2.66 24.39 -2.79
N GLY A 42 -2.18 25.40 -2.05
CA GLY A 42 -3.03 26.37 -1.38
C GLY A 42 -3.95 25.76 -0.32
N LEU A 43 -3.51 24.72 0.38
CA LEU A 43 -4.33 24.04 1.39
C LEU A 43 -4.58 24.95 2.60
N SER A 44 -5.81 24.94 3.13
CA SER A 44 -6.17 25.72 4.31
C SER A 44 -5.61 25.10 5.60
N GLU A 45 -5.66 25.86 6.71
CA GLU A 45 -5.01 25.57 8.00
C GLU A 45 -5.36 24.20 8.63
N ARG A 46 -6.39 23.51 8.13
CA ARG A 46 -6.86 22.21 8.66
C ARG A 46 -6.91 21.11 7.61
N VAL A 47 -6.23 21.31 6.48
CA VAL A 47 -6.17 20.34 5.38
C VAL A 47 -4.75 19.82 5.22
N ILE A 48 -4.60 18.50 5.18
CA ILE A 48 -3.31 17.83 5.04
C ILE A 48 -3.32 16.89 3.82
N ALA A 49 -2.23 16.86 3.07
CA ALA A 49 -2.01 15.88 2.00
C ALA A 49 -1.47 14.57 2.58
N LEU A 50 -2.31 13.52 2.62
CA LEU A 50 -1.92 12.21 3.19
C LEU A 50 -1.04 11.38 2.25
N PHE A 51 -1.39 11.38 0.98
CA PHE A 51 -0.71 10.69 -0.13
C PHE A 51 -1.21 11.30 -1.44
N ARG A 52 -0.53 11.01 -2.55
CA ARG A 52 -1.06 11.24 -3.90
C ARG A 52 -1.36 9.92 -4.57
N LEU A 53 -2.17 9.93 -5.61
CA LEU A 53 -2.41 8.78 -6.49
C LEU A 53 -1.98 9.17 -7.90
N ALA A 54 -0.93 8.53 -8.41
CA ALA A 54 -0.57 8.65 -9.82
C ALA A 54 -1.51 7.72 -10.62
N VAL A 55 -2.08 8.23 -11.71
CA VAL A 55 -3.02 7.53 -12.58
C VAL A 55 -2.62 7.80 -14.03
N GLY A 56 -2.65 6.78 -14.88
CA GLY A 56 -2.38 6.95 -16.30
C GLY A 56 -2.51 5.67 -17.10
N GLN A 57 -2.32 5.77 -18.41
CA GLN A 57 -2.24 4.60 -19.28
C GLN A 57 -0.94 3.82 -18.96
N PRO A 58 -1.01 2.52 -18.69
CA PRO A 58 0.18 1.69 -18.61
C PRO A 58 1.00 1.80 -19.91
N GLY A 59 2.33 1.83 -19.83
CA GLY A 59 3.19 2.06 -20.99
C GLY A 59 2.91 1.07 -22.13
N LEU A 60 2.71 1.60 -23.34
CA LEU A 60 2.52 0.83 -24.58
C LEU A 60 3.81 0.06 -24.88
N GLY A 61 3.86 -1.22 -24.53
CA GLY A 61 5.01 -2.10 -24.75
C GLY A 61 5.60 -2.75 -23.49
N GLY A 62 5.14 -2.37 -22.29
CA GLY A 62 5.52 -3.05 -21.06
C GLY A 62 4.59 -4.24 -20.77
N SER A 63 5.14 -5.39 -20.40
CA SER A 63 4.34 -6.44 -19.77
C SER A 63 3.65 -5.87 -18.50
N PRO A 64 2.43 -6.32 -18.15
CA PRO A 64 1.79 -5.93 -16.91
C PRO A 64 2.75 -6.10 -15.73
N ALA A 65 2.73 -5.15 -14.79
CA ALA A 65 3.54 -5.26 -13.59
C ALA A 65 3.20 -6.57 -12.87
N ALA A 66 4.21 -7.40 -12.63
CA ALA A 66 4.00 -8.67 -11.96
C ALA A 66 3.46 -8.46 -10.54
N VAL A 67 2.56 -9.35 -10.09
CA VAL A 67 1.95 -9.28 -8.76
C VAL A 67 3.00 -9.60 -7.71
N LYS A 68 3.41 -8.59 -6.93
CA LYS A 68 4.35 -8.80 -5.81
C LYS A 68 3.71 -9.75 -4.78
N PRO A 69 4.47 -10.70 -4.21
CA PRO A 69 3.95 -11.58 -3.15
C PRO A 69 3.46 -10.76 -1.94
N ARG A 70 2.60 -11.37 -1.13
CA ARG A 70 2.17 -10.86 0.18
C ARG A 70 2.66 -11.82 1.26
N LEU A 71 2.67 -11.36 2.51
CA LEU A 71 2.92 -12.24 3.65
C LEU A 71 1.86 -13.35 3.68
N ALA A 72 2.20 -14.47 4.31
CA ALA A 72 1.24 -15.54 4.51
C ALA A 72 0.03 -15.04 5.32
N GLU A 73 -1.17 -15.54 5.02
CA GLU A 73 -2.40 -15.11 5.68
C GLU A 73 -2.37 -15.33 7.20
N SER A 74 -1.72 -16.41 7.65
CA SER A 74 -1.48 -16.72 9.06
C SER A 74 -0.75 -15.61 9.82
N GLU A 75 -0.01 -14.75 9.12
CA GLU A 75 0.66 -13.57 9.70
C GLU A 75 -0.26 -12.37 9.87
N MET A 76 -1.32 -12.27 9.06
CA MET A 76 -2.20 -11.09 9.00
C MET A 76 -3.54 -11.32 9.70
N VAL A 77 -4.08 -12.54 9.63
CA VAL A 77 -5.41 -12.89 10.15
C VAL A 77 -5.28 -13.59 11.48
N ARG A 78 -5.97 -13.07 12.51
CA ARG A 78 -6.12 -13.71 13.82
C ARG A 78 -7.58 -14.00 14.09
N ARG A 79 -7.86 -15.25 14.46
CA ARG A 79 -9.21 -15.70 14.80
C ARG A 79 -9.48 -15.45 16.27
N GLU A 80 -10.63 -14.87 16.56
CA GLU A 80 -11.18 -14.55 17.89
C GLU A 80 -10.37 -13.58 18.75
N THR A 81 -9.08 -13.85 18.97
CA THR A 81 -8.26 -13.12 19.94
C THR A 81 -6.87 -12.79 19.42
N TRP A 82 -6.37 -11.63 19.84
CA TRP A 82 -4.99 -11.24 19.64
C TRP A 82 -4.12 -11.81 20.76
N ARG A 83 -3.57 -13.02 20.55
CA ARG A 83 -2.64 -13.64 21.50
C ARG A 83 -1.18 -13.44 21.12
N LYS A 84 -0.32 -13.43 22.13
CA LYS A 84 1.14 -13.53 21.91
C LYS A 84 1.42 -14.85 21.22
N SER A 85 2.22 -14.80 20.16
CA SER A 85 2.70 -16.01 19.49
C SER A 85 3.55 -16.84 20.47
N SER A 86 3.25 -18.14 20.53
CA SER A 86 4.07 -19.18 21.14
C SER A 86 5.42 -19.32 20.44
N ASP A 87 6.36 -20.04 21.04
CA ASP A 87 7.69 -20.23 20.44
C ASP A 87 7.63 -21.02 19.12
N ILE A 88 6.67 -21.95 18.99
CA ILE A 88 6.43 -22.69 17.75
C ILE A 88 5.92 -21.74 16.67
N GLU A 89 4.88 -20.96 16.96
CA GLU A 89 4.33 -19.98 16.02
C GLU A 89 5.43 -19.00 15.61
N ARG A 90 6.21 -18.43 16.54
CA ARG A 90 7.31 -17.50 16.20
C ARG A 90 8.33 -18.07 15.22
N LYS A 91 8.68 -19.36 15.35
CA LYS A 91 9.58 -20.04 14.40
C LYS A 91 8.94 -20.14 13.02
N GLU A 92 7.66 -20.47 12.96
CA GLU A 92 6.89 -20.49 11.71
C GLU A 92 6.81 -19.09 11.08
N GLN A 93 6.52 -18.05 11.87
CA GLN A 93 6.48 -16.66 11.41
C GLN A 93 7.83 -16.20 10.81
N ALA A 94 8.94 -16.57 11.45
CA ALA A 94 10.28 -16.29 10.94
C ALA A 94 10.57 -16.98 9.60
N SER A 95 10.12 -18.24 9.45
CA SER A 95 10.19 -18.98 8.18
C SER A 95 9.34 -18.30 7.10
N ASN A 96 8.10 -17.93 7.41
CA ASN A 96 7.18 -17.23 6.50
C ASN A 96 7.75 -15.89 6.02
N LEU A 97 8.37 -15.12 6.93
CA LEU A 97 9.03 -13.86 6.58
C LEU A 97 10.24 -14.08 5.65
N THR A 98 11.01 -15.14 5.88
CA THR A 98 12.16 -15.52 5.03
C THR A 98 11.68 -15.86 3.62
N ALA A 99 10.67 -16.74 3.51
CA ALA A 99 10.08 -17.10 2.22
C ALA A 99 9.50 -15.88 1.48
N TYR A 100 8.82 -14.97 2.18
CA TYR A 100 8.33 -13.73 1.61
C TYR A 100 9.46 -12.84 1.09
N ASN A 101 10.53 -12.67 1.85
CA ASN A 101 11.68 -11.85 1.46
C ASN A 101 12.36 -12.42 0.21
N GLU A 102 12.62 -13.72 0.18
CA GLU A 102 13.19 -14.42 -0.98
C GLU A 102 12.31 -14.27 -2.23
N ALA A 103 11.00 -14.47 -2.09
CA ALA A 103 10.05 -14.29 -3.19
C ALA A 103 10.04 -12.84 -3.70
N ARG A 104 10.19 -11.84 -2.81
CA ARG A 104 10.16 -10.42 -3.14
C ARG A 104 11.42 -9.94 -3.85
N ILE A 105 12.59 -10.55 -3.63
CA ILE A 105 13.86 -10.18 -4.30
C ILE A 105 13.71 -10.18 -5.83
N LYS A 106 12.86 -11.05 -6.38
CA LYS A 106 12.59 -11.13 -7.83
C LYS A 106 11.85 -9.91 -8.41
N PHE A 107 11.46 -8.94 -7.57
CA PHE A 107 10.65 -7.76 -7.92
C PHE A 107 11.30 -6.42 -7.53
N ILE A 108 12.58 -6.44 -7.15
CA ILE A 108 13.42 -5.28 -6.80
C ILE A 108 14.54 -5.22 -7.82
#